data_AF-A0A3Q2G8S5-F1
#
_entry.id   AF-A0A3Q2G8S5-F1
#
_cell.length_a   1.000
_cell.length_b   1.000
_cell.length_c   1.000
_cell.angle_alpha   90.00
_cell.angle_beta   90.00
_cell.angle_gamma   90.00
#
_symmetry.space_group_name_H-M   'P 1'
#
loop_
_entity.id
_entity.type
_entity.pdbx_description
1 polymer ?
#
loop_
_entity_poly.entity_id
_entity_poly.type
_entity_poly.pdbx_seq_one_letter_code
_entity_poly.pdbx_strand_id
1 'polypeptide(L)'
;MTRPRDNAGYDAIIQRLNDGRRTCKDVEDLLKMRASAEEKYGKELVSIARKAGGSAEISTLRASFEEMKTQIENVGNLHIQLSGLLKEEVKRMEEFRERQKEQRKKFETIMEKVQKSKISLYKKTIDSKKSYEQRCKEADEAEQTAERLGNAPTATPKQIEKVKNLLLKLTSSWWAAESLSKKQYRSNIEQLERIRQEWEATHIETCEMFQQQEEDRISVIRNALWVHCNQLSMQCVKDDECCENVRQSLENCDIIKDNNNFVEMKKCNPTPPGKACNAYNLSNNASVQKNGSAGFVEGVKKRLEDEKTFRKYLDLFLIL
;
A
#
# COMPACT_ATOMS: atom_id res chain seq x y z
N MET A 1 -10.14 14.53 42.64
CA MET A 1 -10.08 14.67 41.17
C MET A 1 -8.63 14.63 40.76
N THR A 2 -8.18 13.48 40.26
CA THR A 2 -6.82 13.25 39.76
C THR A 2 -6.53 14.17 38.56
N ARG A 3 -5.28 14.63 38.44
CA ARG A 3 -4.75 15.41 37.29
C ARG A 3 -5.22 14.82 35.95
N PRO A 4 -5.35 15.61 34.88
CA PRO A 4 -5.51 15.07 33.53
C PRO A 4 -4.35 14.10 33.29
N ARG A 5 -4.65 12.80 33.18
CA ARG A 5 -3.66 11.81 32.73
C ARG A 5 -3.22 12.22 31.32
N ASP A 6 -1.92 12.13 31.08
CA ASP A 6 -1.30 12.42 29.79
C ASP A 6 -2.08 11.79 28.63
N ASN A 7 -2.21 12.55 27.53
CA ASN A 7 -2.81 12.07 26.28
C ASN A 7 -1.92 11.04 25.54
N ALA A 8 -0.88 10.51 26.19
CA ALA A 8 0.13 9.65 25.60
C ALA A 8 -0.46 8.43 24.85
N GLY A 9 -1.55 7.84 25.37
CA GLY A 9 -2.22 6.73 24.69
C GLY A 9 -2.86 7.13 23.37
N TYR A 10 -3.55 8.27 23.34
CA TYR A 10 -4.15 8.80 22.12
C TYR A 10 -3.08 9.19 21.10
N ASP A 11 -2.01 9.87 21.54
CA ASP A 11 -0.91 10.28 20.68
C ASP A 11 -0.18 9.07 20.07
N ALA A 12 -0.02 7.98 20.84
CA ALA A 12 0.55 6.72 20.33
C ALA A 12 -0.32 6.08 19.23
N ILE A 13 -1.65 6.11 19.37
CA ILE A 13 -2.56 5.58 18.34
C ILE A 13 -2.47 6.43 17.07
N ILE A 14 -2.50 7.77 17.19
CA ILE A 14 -2.37 8.66 16.03
C ILE A 14 -1.03 8.46 15.30
N GLN A 15 0.06 8.32 16.06
CA GLN A 15 1.36 8.00 15.48
C GLN A 15 1.32 6.68 14.71
N ARG A 16 0.73 5.62 15.30
CA ARG A 16 0.63 4.32 14.66
C ARG A 16 -0.17 4.34 13.35
N LEU A 17 -1.25 5.13 13.28
CA LEU A 17 -2.03 5.31 12.05
C LEU A 17 -1.26 6.10 10.98
N ASN A 18 -0.46 7.08 11.38
CA ASN A 18 0.40 7.81 10.45
C ASN A 18 1.49 6.91 9.87
N ASP A 19 2.11 6.06 10.70
CA ASP A 19 3.09 5.08 10.25
C ASP A 19 2.45 4.05 9.32
N GLY A 20 1.25 3.55 9.66
CA GLY A 20 0.48 2.67 8.79
C GLY A 20 0.18 3.30 7.42
N ARG A 21 -0.20 4.58 7.40
CA ARG A 21 -0.41 5.34 6.15
C ARG A 21 0.87 5.46 5.33
N ARG A 22 2.03 5.64 5.97
CA ARG A 22 3.33 5.65 5.30
C ARG A 22 3.62 4.30 4.66
N THR A 23 3.38 3.20 5.36
CA THR A 23 3.52 1.85 4.78
C THR A 23 2.64 1.66 3.54
N CYS A 24 1.40 2.15 3.52
CA CYS A 24 0.57 2.11 2.31
C CYS A 24 1.20 2.85 1.13
N LYS A 25 1.89 3.96 1.39
CA LYS A 25 2.63 4.71 0.35
C LYS A 25 3.86 3.94 -0.12
N ASP A 26 4.59 3.31 0.79
CA ASP A 26 5.75 2.48 0.44
C ASP A 26 5.35 1.30 -0.46
N VAL A 27 4.20 0.65 -0.17
CA VAL A 27 3.64 -0.43 -1.00
C VAL A 27 3.19 0.09 -2.37
N GLU A 28 2.54 1.26 -2.42
CA GLU A 28 2.18 1.91 -3.69
C GLU A 28 3.43 2.15 -4.56
N ASP A 29 4.49 2.73 -3.99
CA ASP A 29 5.71 3.04 -4.71
C ASP A 29 6.43 1.77 -5.19
N LEU A 30 6.43 0.71 -4.37
CA LEU A 30 6.93 -0.61 -4.77
C LEU A 30 6.20 -1.14 -6.01
N LEU A 31 4.86 -1.19 -5.96
CA LEU A 31 4.05 -1.71 -7.06
C LEU A 31 4.20 -0.84 -8.32
N LYS A 32 4.35 0.48 -8.15
CA LYS A 32 4.58 1.42 -9.26
C LYS A 32 5.93 1.18 -9.94
N MET A 33 7.00 0.98 -9.16
CA MET A 33 8.32 0.63 -9.71
C MET A 33 8.27 -0.72 -10.44
N ARG A 34 7.59 -1.71 -9.85
CA ARG A 34 7.41 -3.02 -10.48
C ARG A 34 6.66 -2.91 -11.80
N ALA A 35 5.53 -2.20 -11.84
CA ALA A 35 4.74 -2.00 -13.05
C ALA A 35 5.56 -1.35 -14.18
N SER A 36 6.39 -0.36 -13.85
CA SER A 36 7.27 0.30 -14.82
C SER A 36 8.31 -0.67 -15.39
N ALA A 37 8.91 -1.51 -14.54
CA ALA A 37 9.87 -2.53 -14.97
C ALA A 37 9.23 -3.56 -15.92
N GLU A 38 8.06 -4.08 -15.57
CA GLU A 38 7.31 -5.03 -16.39
C GLU A 38 6.94 -4.45 -17.76
N GLU A 39 6.47 -3.19 -17.79
CA GLU A 39 6.12 -2.51 -19.03
C GLU A 39 7.34 -2.33 -19.94
N LYS A 40 8.48 -1.92 -19.36
CA LYS A 40 9.72 -1.74 -20.11
C LYS A 40 10.20 -3.07 -20.70
N TYR A 41 10.18 -4.13 -19.90
CA TYR A 41 10.60 -5.47 -20.33
C TYR A 41 9.70 -5.99 -21.46
N GLY A 42 8.38 -5.93 -21.26
CA GLY A 42 7.42 -6.39 -22.26
C GLY A 42 7.53 -5.65 -23.58
N LYS A 43 7.69 -4.32 -23.55
CA LYS A 43 7.92 -3.51 -24.77
C LYS A 43 9.20 -3.89 -25.51
N GLU A 44 10.27 -4.19 -24.78
CA GLU A 44 11.54 -4.60 -25.39
C GLU A 44 11.40 -5.98 -26.07
N LEU A 45 10.73 -6.93 -25.43
CA LEU A 45 10.43 -8.24 -26.03
C LEU A 45 9.63 -8.12 -27.33
N VAL A 46 8.57 -7.31 -27.32
CA VAL A 46 7.79 -7.02 -28.53
C VAL A 46 8.68 -6.38 -29.62
N SER A 47 9.59 -5.49 -29.25
CA SER A 47 10.54 -4.88 -30.20
C SER A 47 11.48 -5.92 -30.80
N ILE A 48 12.00 -6.84 -29.98
CA ILE A 48 12.88 -7.94 -30.40
C ILE A 48 12.14 -8.83 -31.41
N ALA A 49 10.93 -9.29 -31.09
CA ALA A 49 10.14 -10.15 -31.98
C ALA A 49 9.92 -9.52 -33.37
N ARG A 50 9.64 -8.21 -33.41
CA ARG A 50 9.40 -7.47 -34.66
C ARG A 50 10.66 -7.19 -35.48
N LYS A 51 11.80 -7.03 -34.82
CA LYS A 51 13.10 -6.79 -35.47
C LYS A 51 13.83 -8.07 -35.84
N ALA A 52 13.45 -9.21 -35.26
CA ALA A 52 14.04 -10.50 -35.56
C ALA A 52 13.88 -10.81 -37.06
N GLY A 53 14.98 -11.24 -37.69
CA GLY A 53 15.05 -11.55 -39.12
C GLY A 53 14.34 -12.86 -39.48
N GLY A 54 15.02 -13.71 -40.25
CA GLY A 54 14.54 -15.04 -40.62
C GLY A 54 13.63 -15.11 -41.85
N SER A 55 13.37 -13.99 -42.52
CA SER A 55 12.57 -13.95 -43.74
C SER A 55 13.18 -14.72 -44.92
N ALA A 56 14.50 -14.98 -44.87
CA ALA A 56 15.22 -15.77 -45.86
C ALA A 56 15.11 -17.29 -45.63
N GLU A 57 14.73 -17.71 -44.42
CA GLU A 57 14.55 -19.13 -44.11
C GLU A 57 13.32 -19.67 -44.84
N ILE A 58 13.29 -20.99 -45.10
CA ILE A 58 12.21 -21.63 -45.86
C ILE A 58 11.58 -22.81 -45.11
N SER A 59 10.44 -23.27 -45.64
CA SER A 59 9.84 -24.55 -45.27
C SER A 59 9.57 -24.70 -43.77
N THR A 60 9.89 -25.85 -43.16
CA THR A 60 9.50 -26.18 -41.79
C THR A 60 10.31 -25.41 -40.76
N LEU A 61 11.62 -25.22 -40.98
CA LEU A 61 12.44 -24.42 -40.08
C LEU A 61 12.00 -22.95 -40.02
N ARG A 62 11.56 -22.38 -41.16
CA ARG A 62 10.96 -21.04 -41.18
C ARG A 62 9.73 -20.96 -40.29
N ALA A 63 8.85 -21.95 -40.37
CA ALA A 63 7.64 -21.99 -39.57
C ALA A 63 7.97 -22.00 -38.06
N SER A 64 8.94 -22.82 -37.63
CA SER A 64 9.37 -22.85 -36.23
C SER A 64 10.06 -21.56 -35.77
N PHE A 65 10.81 -20.90 -36.66
CA PHE A 65 11.43 -19.61 -36.32
C PHE A 65 10.40 -18.47 -36.21
N GLU A 66 9.38 -18.44 -37.07
CA GLU A 66 8.26 -17.50 -36.91
C GLU A 66 7.46 -17.79 -35.64
N GLU A 67 7.24 -19.06 -35.28
CA GLU A 67 6.60 -19.41 -34.01
C GLU A 67 7.38 -18.88 -32.80
N MET A 68 8.72 -19.01 -32.81
CA MET A 68 9.57 -18.43 -31.75
C MET A 68 9.35 -16.91 -31.64
N LYS A 69 9.30 -16.20 -32.76
CA LYS A 69 9.05 -14.74 -32.76
C LYS A 69 7.66 -14.42 -32.22
N THR A 70 6.64 -15.16 -32.63
CA THR A 70 5.27 -15.01 -32.12
C THR A 70 5.20 -15.23 -30.62
N GLN A 71 5.84 -16.27 -30.09
CA GLN A 71 5.81 -16.53 -28.65
C GLN A 71 6.61 -15.49 -27.84
N ILE A 72 7.73 -14.95 -28.36
CA ILE A 72 8.41 -13.81 -27.74
C ILE A 72 7.48 -12.58 -27.69
N GLU A 73 6.75 -12.28 -28.76
CA GLU A 73 5.78 -11.17 -28.78
C GLU A 73 4.64 -11.40 -27.77
N ASN A 74 4.14 -12.63 -27.66
CA ASN A 74 3.12 -13.02 -26.69
C ASN A 74 3.59 -12.81 -25.25
N VAL A 75 4.77 -13.30 -24.88
CA VAL A 75 5.38 -13.07 -23.55
C VAL A 75 5.51 -11.57 -23.29
N GLY A 76 6.01 -10.80 -24.28
CA GLY A 76 6.09 -9.35 -24.17
C GLY A 76 4.75 -8.68 -23.88
N ASN A 77 3.69 -9.11 -24.55
CA ASN A 77 2.32 -8.62 -24.31
C ASN A 77 1.79 -9.01 -22.92
N LEU A 78 2.10 -10.21 -22.43
CA LEU A 78 1.70 -10.64 -21.07
C LEU A 78 2.34 -9.75 -19.99
N HIS A 79 3.63 -9.43 -20.11
CA HIS A 79 4.29 -8.49 -19.20
C HIS A 79 3.68 -7.07 -19.24
N ILE A 80 3.28 -6.59 -20.43
CA ILE A 80 2.56 -5.32 -20.56
C ILE A 80 1.19 -5.37 -19.86
N GLN A 81 0.46 -6.48 -19.99
CA GLN A 81 -0.81 -6.68 -19.30
C GLN A 81 -0.63 -6.73 -17.77
N LEU A 82 0.39 -7.44 -17.29
CA LEU A 82 0.74 -7.47 -15.87
C LEU A 82 1.03 -6.06 -15.32
N SER A 83 1.79 -5.24 -16.06
CA SER A 83 2.00 -3.84 -15.71
C SER A 83 0.68 -3.07 -15.56
N GLY A 84 -0.28 -3.30 -16.46
CA GLY A 84 -1.62 -2.73 -16.37
C GLY A 84 -2.34 -3.09 -15.06
N LEU A 85 -2.37 -4.38 -14.71
CA LEU A 85 -2.97 -4.87 -13.47
C LEU A 85 -2.30 -4.26 -12.22
N LEU A 86 -0.96 -4.14 -12.22
CA LEU A 86 -0.23 -3.51 -11.13
C LEU A 86 -0.56 -2.03 -10.98
N LYS A 87 -0.77 -1.29 -12.09
CA LYS A 87 -1.21 0.11 -12.03
C LYS A 87 -2.61 0.28 -11.44
N GLU A 88 -3.50 -0.69 -11.66
CA GLU A 88 -4.81 -0.71 -11.01
C GLU A 88 -4.71 -0.97 -9.51
N GLU A 89 -3.84 -1.88 -9.07
CA GLU A 89 -3.54 -2.12 -7.66
C GLU A 89 -2.96 -0.86 -6.97
N VAL A 90 -2.04 -0.17 -7.64
CA VAL A 90 -1.48 1.12 -7.20
C VAL A 90 -2.61 2.13 -6.95
N LYS A 91 -3.54 2.27 -7.90
CA LYS A 91 -4.67 3.19 -7.77
C LYS A 91 -5.59 2.82 -6.59
N ARG A 92 -5.89 1.52 -6.42
CA ARG A 92 -6.69 1.04 -5.29
C ARG A 92 -6.02 1.33 -3.94
N MET A 93 -4.70 1.19 -3.85
CA MET A 93 -3.93 1.51 -2.65
C MET A 93 -3.94 3.02 -2.35
N GLU A 94 -3.83 3.87 -3.38
CA GLU A 94 -3.94 5.32 -3.26
C GLU A 94 -5.31 5.75 -2.72
N GLU A 95 -6.39 5.24 -3.33
CA GLU A 95 -7.77 5.52 -2.91
C GLU A 95 -8.03 5.06 -1.47
N PHE A 96 -7.54 3.88 -1.09
CA PHE A 96 -7.61 3.39 0.28
C PHE A 96 -6.88 4.32 1.26
N ARG A 97 -5.65 4.72 0.94
CA ARG A 97 -4.83 5.60 1.78
C ARG A 97 -5.50 6.96 2.02
N GLU A 98 -6.08 7.56 0.98
CA GLU A 98 -6.73 8.87 1.14
C GLU A 98 -8.05 8.77 1.92
N ARG A 99 -8.83 7.69 1.74
CA ARG A 99 -10.01 7.41 2.57
C ARG A 99 -9.67 7.27 4.05
N GLN A 100 -8.60 6.53 4.39
CA GLN A 100 -8.16 6.40 5.78
C GLN A 100 -7.78 7.75 6.39
N LYS A 101 -7.05 8.58 5.64
CA LYS A 101 -6.65 9.93 6.08
C LYS A 101 -7.86 10.81 6.36
N GLU A 102 -8.86 10.81 5.49
CA GLU A 102 -10.08 11.61 5.66
C GLU A 102 -10.87 11.17 6.90
N GLN A 103 -11.12 9.87 7.04
CA GLN A 103 -11.82 9.35 8.21
C GLN A 103 -11.05 9.63 9.52
N ARG A 104 -9.73 9.46 9.54
CA ARG A 104 -8.94 9.77 10.72
C ARG A 104 -9.06 11.23 11.13
N LYS A 105 -8.91 12.16 10.18
CA LYS A 105 -9.06 13.61 10.43
C LYS A 105 -10.45 13.99 10.96
N LYS A 106 -11.51 13.33 10.47
CA LYS A 106 -12.88 13.54 10.95
C LYS A 106 -12.97 13.26 12.45
N PHE A 107 -12.48 12.10 12.90
CA PHE A 107 -12.53 11.73 14.31
C PHE A 107 -11.55 12.52 15.18
N GLU A 108 -10.37 12.88 14.66
CA GLU A 108 -9.45 13.81 15.34
C GLU A 108 -10.15 15.15 15.66
N THR A 109 -10.91 15.69 14.71
CA THR A 109 -11.65 16.96 14.88
C THR A 109 -12.77 16.85 15.92
N ILE A 110 -13.52 15.75 15.91
CA ILE A 110 -14.58 15.47 16.89
C ILE A 110 -13.97 15.37 18.30
N MET A 111 -12.90 14.59 18.44
CA MET A 111 -12.20 14.40 19.70
C MET A 111 -11.62 15.71 20.24
N GLU A 112 -11.00 16.52 19.38
CA GLU A 112 -10.46 17.83 19.76
C GLU A 112 -11.55 18.78 20.28
N LYS A 113 -12.72 18.80 19.63
CA LYS A 113 -13.86 19.63 20.05
C LYS A 113 -14.35 19.24 21.44
N VAL A 114 -14.59 17.95 21.69
CA VAL A 114 -15.09 17.48 23.00
C VAL A 114 -14.03 17.67 24.09
N GLN A 115 -12.76 17.44 23.78
CA GLN A 115 -11.65 17.71 24.71
C GLN A 115 -11.54 19.19 25.08
N LYS A 116 -11.65 20.12 24.11
CA LYS A 116 -11.64 21.56 24.37
C LYS A 116 -12.80 21.97 25.29
N SER A 117 -14.01 21.46 25.03
CA SER A 117 -15.18 21.70 25.87
C SER A 117 -14.99 21.19 27.31
N LYS A 118 -14.45 19.97 27.47
CA LYS A 118 -14.13 19.37 28.77
C LYS A 118 -13.12 20.22 29.55
N ILE A 119 -12.03 20.67 28.91
CA ILE A 119 -11.02 21.54 29.54
C ILE A 119 -11.64 22.87 29.96
N SER A 120 -12.48 23.48 29.12
CA SER A 120 -13.16 24.74 29.42
C SER A 120 -14.09 24.61 30.63
N LEU A 121 -14.95 23.60 30.65
CA LEU A 121 -15.86 23.33 31.77
C LEU A 121 -15.11 22.96 33.05
N TYR A 122 -13.99 22.25 32.95
CA TYR A 122 -13.13 21.97 34.09
C TYR A 122 -12.59 23.26 34.71
N LYS A 123 -12.03 24.18 33.91
CA LYS A 123 -11.56 25.49 34.38
C LYS A 123 -12.68 26.29 35.06
N LYS A 124 -13.84 26.42 34.39
CA LYS A 124 -15.03 27.10 34.94
C LYS A 124 -15.47 26.50 36.28
N THR A 125 -15.42 25.18 36.41
CA THR A 125 -15.77 24.47 37.66
C THR A 125 -14.80 24.80 38.78
N ILE A 126 -13.49 24.77 38.51
CA ILE A 126 -12.45 25.14 39.48
C ILE A 126 -12.60 26.60 39.93
N ASP A 127 -12.89 27.52 39.02
CA ASP A 127 -13.06 28.94 39.37
C ASP A 127 -14.33 29.16 40.22
N SER A 128 -15.45 28.50 39.88
CA SER A 128 -16.66 28.57 40.70
C SER A 128 -16.49 27.91 42.07
N LYS A 129 -15.66 26.87 42.18
CA LYS A 129 -15.29 26.27 43.47
C LYS A 129 -14.56 27.29 44.35
N LYS A 130 -13.53 27.95 43.82
CA LYS A 130 -12.78 29.00 44.54
C LYS A 130 -13.69 30.14 44.97
N SER A 131 -14.59 30.58 44.09
CA SER A 131 -15.56 31.63 44.41
C SER A 131 -16.52 31.21 45.53
N TYR A 132 -17.03 29.98 45.50
CA TYR A 132 -17.86 29.43 46.57
C TYR A 132 -17.10 29.37 47.90
N GLU A 133 -15.89 28.81 47.90
CA GLU A 133 -15.02 28.73 49.09
C GLU A 133 -14.74 30.12 49.69
N GLN A 134 -14.56 31.14 48.85
CA GLN A 134 -14.40 32.53 49.29
C GLN A 134 -15.68 33.10 49.93
N ARG A 135 -16.85 32.85 49.33
CA ARG A 135 -18.13 33.31 49.89
C ARG A 135 -18.48 32.62 51.22
N CYS A 136 -18.09 31.36 51.41
CA CYS A 136 -18.22 30.70 52.71
C CYS A 136 -17.41 31.42 53.78
N LYS A 137 -16.13 31.74 53.50
CA LYS A 137 -15.28 32.47 54.45
C LYS A 137 -15.85 33.84 54.81
N GLU A 138 -16.32 34.60 53.80
CA GLU A 138 -16.95 35.90 54.03
C GLU A 138 -18.22 35.80 54.88
N ALA A 139 -19.03 34.75 54.69
CA ALA A 139 -20.22 34.50 55.51
C ALA A 139 -19.83 34.16 56.96
N ASP A 140 -18.85 33.27 57.17
CA ASP A 140 -18.35 32.90 58.49
C ASP A 140 -17.76 34.10 59.25
N GLU A 141 -16.98 34.95 58.55
CA GLU A 141 -16.40 36.18 59.11
C GLU A 141 -17.48 37.21 59.47
N ALA A 142 -18.51 37.34 58.63
CA ALA A 142 -19.64 38.22 58.88
C ALA A 142 -20.50 37.75 60.06
N GLU A 143 -20.69 36.44 60.22
CA GLU A 143 -21.38 35.85 61.37
C GLU A 143 -20.61 36.12 62.67
N GLN A 144 -19.30 35.88 62.69
CA GLN A 144 -18.46 36.21 63.85
C GLN A 144 -18.48 37.72 64.18
N THR A 145 -18.47 38.57 63.16
CA THR A 145 -18.55 40.03 63.34
C THR A 145 -19.92 40.43 63.90
N ALA A 146 -20.98 39.77 63.45
CA ALA A 146 -22.34 39.97 63.94
C ALA A 146 -22.49 39.60 65.42
N GLU A 147 -21.94 38.47 65.83
CA GLU A 147 -21.93 38.03 67.23
C GLU A 147 -21.14 39.00 68.12
N ARG A 148 -19.96 39.45 67.67
CA ARG A 148 -19.14 40.43 68.42
C ARG A 148 -19.85 41.77 68.60
N LEU A 149 -20.48 42.30 67.54
CA LEU A 149 -21.20 43.57 67.59
C LEU A 149 -22.52 43.47 68.39
N GLY A 150 -23.20 42.31 68.34
CA GLY A 150 -24.40 42.04 69.16
C GLY A 150 -24.12 41.99 70.66
N ASN A 151 -22.88 41.66 71.04
CA ASN A 151 -22.42 41.56 72.43
C ASN A 151 -21.71 42.84 72.94
N ALA A 152 -21.63 43.91 72.13
CA ALA A 152 -20.94 45.14 72.50
C ALA A 152 -21.75 45.99 73.50
N PRO A 153 -21.15 46.50 74.60
CA PRO A 153 -21.87 47.35 75.55
C PRO A 153 -21.95 48.78 75.02
N THR A 154 -23.16 49.24 74.64
CA THR A 154 -23.72 50.62 74.74
C THR A 154 -24.61 51.02 73.55
N ALA A 155 -25.81 51.55 73.86
CA ALA A 155 -26.58 52.61 73.15
C ALA A 155 -28.07 52.56 73.58
N THR A 156 -28.85 53.62 73.33
CA THR A 156 -30.29 53.68 73.66
C THR A 156 -31.10 52.58 72.94
N PRO A 157 -32.27 52.14 73.47
CA PRO A 157 -33.06 51.04 72.88
C PRO A 157 -33.38 51.20 71.38
N LYS A 158 -33.60 52.44 70.91
CA LYS A 158 -33.83 52.77 69.49
C LYS A 158 -32.60 52.57 68.60
N GLN A 159 -31.40 52.79 69.13
CA GLN A 159 -30.14 52.63 68.39
C GLN A 159 -29.76 51.15 68.28
N ILE A 160 -29.99 50.36 69.33
CA ILE A 160 -29.80 48.91 69.34
C ILE A 160 -30.66 48.25 68.25
N GLU A 161 -31.93 48.62 68.15
CA GLU A 161 -32.86 48.04 67.16
C GLU A 161 -32.46 48.38 65.72
N LYS A 162 -31.95 49.60 65.47
CA LYS A 162 -31.46 50.00 64.15
C LYS A 162 -30.20 49.24 63.74
N VAL A 163 -29.27 49.06 64.67
CA VAL A 163 -28.04 48.28 64.45
C VAL A 163 -28.38 46.80 64.21
N LYS A 164 -29.28 46.22 65.01
CA LYS A 164 -29.76 44.84 64.86
C LYS A 164 -30.43 44.58 63.51
N ASN A 165 -31.29 45.49 63.04
CA ASN A 165 -31.93 45.37 61.73
C ASN A 165 -30.94 45.51 60.56
N LEU A 166 -29.93 46.38 60.70
CA LEU A 166 -28.84 46.48 59.71
C LEU A 166 -28.03 45.18 59.66
N LEU A 167 -27.73 44.60 60.83
CA LEU A 167 -27.02 43.34 60.99
C LEU A 167 -27.75 42.15 60.37
N LEU A 168 -29.05 41.99 60.66
CA LEU A 168 -29.89 40.96 60.05
C LEU A 168 -29.89 41.07 58.52
N LYS A 169 -29.99 42.29 57.98
CA LYS A 169 -29.94 42.50 56.52
C LYS A 169 -28.59 42.13 55.92
N LEU A 170 -27.49 42.56 56.54
CA LEU A 170 -26.14 42.21 56.10
C LEU A 170 -25.93 40.69 56.13
N THR A 171 -26.17 40.04 57.27
CA THR A 171 -26.08 38.58 57.43
C THR A 171 -26.92 37.84 56.38
N SER A 172 -28.18 38.25 56.18
CA SER A 172 -29.05 37.63 55.16
C SER A 172 -28.51 37.78 53.72
N SER A 173 -27.86 38.91 53.40
CA SER A 173 -27.25 39.16 52.10
C SER A 173 -26.03 38.27 51.86
N TRP A 174 -25.21 38.02 52.88
CA TRP A 174 -24.03 37.14 52.79
C TRP A 174 -24.44 35.68 52.57
N TRP A 175 -25.38 35.17 53.36
CA TRP A 175 -25.95 33.83 53.18
C TRP A 175 -26.62 33.65 51.81
N ALA A 176 -27.28 34.70 51.30
CA ALA A 176 -27.83 34.69 49.94
C ALA A 176 -26.72 34.58 48.88
N ALA A 177 -25.64 35.35 49.00
CA ALA A 177 -24.50 35.29 48.09
C ALA A 177 -23.78 33.92 48.13
N GLU A 178 -23.57 33.37 49.32
CA GLU A 178 -23.02 32.03 49.51
C GLU A 178 -23.92 30.97 48.85
N SER A 179 -25.22 31.00 49.13
CA SER A 179 -26.21 30.07 48.55
C SER A 179 -26.25 30.13 47.02
N LEU A 180 -26.16 31.33 46.42
CA LEU A 180 -26.08 31.51 44.97
C LEU A 180 -24.79 30.92 44.40
N SER A 181 -23.64 31.19 45.02
CA SER A 181 -22.36 30.65 44.58
C SER A 181 -22.29 29.12 44.71
N LYS A 182 -22.90 28.54 45.75
CA LYS A 182 -23.07 27.08 45.94
C LYS A 182 -23.91 26.46 44.83
N LYS A 183 -25.05 27.07 44.50
CA LYS A 183 -25.91 26.63 43.39
C LYS A 183 -25.15 26.66 42.06
N GLN A 184 -24.39 27.73 41.81
CA GLN A 184 -23.58 27.86 40.59
C GLN A 184 -22.47 26.81 40.52
N TYR A 185 -21.76 26.55 41.63
CA TYR A 185 -20.72 25.52 41.69
C TYR A 185 -21.31 24.13 41.43
N ARG A 186 -22.44 23.79 42.07
CA ARG A 186 -23.15 22.51 41.84
C ARG A 186 -23.57 22.35 40.37
N SER A 187 -24.15 23.39 39.77
CA SER A 187 -24.53 23.39 38.35
C SER A 187 -23.32 23.15 37.43
N ASN A 188 -22.18 23.78 37.71
CA ASN A 188 -20.94 23.57 36.96
C ASN A 188 -20.39 22.15 37.13
N ILE A 189 -20.48 21.55 38.32
CA ILE A 189 -20.10 20.15 38.57
C ILE A 189 -20.96 19.20 37.74
N GLU A 190 -22.28 19.40 37.69
CA GLU A 190 -23.19 18.59 36.88
C GLU A 190 -22.88 18.73 35.37
N GLN A 191 -22.58 19.94 34.90
CA GLN A 191 -22.15 20.18 33.52
C GLN A 191 -20.81 19.50 33.22
N LEU A 192 -19.85 19.56 34.15
CA LEU A 192 -18.54 18.90 34.02
C LEU A 192 -18.68 17.38 33.96
N GLU A 193 -19.58 16.79 34.75
CA GLU A 193 -19.82 15.35 34.71
C GLU A 193 -20.46 14.92 33.39
N ARG A 194 -21.43 15.69 32.87
CA ARG A 194 -22.02 15.43 31.54
C ARG A 194 -20.98 15.44 30.42
N ILE A 195 -20.13 16.47 30.34
CA ILE A 195 -19.09 16.53 29.30
C ILE A 195 -17.99 15.47 29.50
N ARG A 196 -17.75 15.03 30.75
CA ARG A 196 -16.82 13.93 31.03
C ARG A 196 -17.34 12.63 30.42
N GLN A 197 -18.62 12.33 30.59
CA GLN A 197 -19.28 11.14 30.03
C GLN A 197 -19.32 11.19 28.50
N GLU A 198 -19.66 12.35 27.92
CA GLU A 198 -19.61 12.56 26.46
C GLU A 198 -18.19 12.33 25.92
N TRP A 199 -17.18 12.91 26.56
CA TRP A 199 -15.78 12.71 26.20
C TRP A 199 -15.36 11.24 26.26
N GLU A 200 -15.77 10.51 27.29
CA GLU A 200 -15.44 9.10 27.46
C GLU A 200 -16.08 8.25 26.36
N ALA A 201 -17.36 8.48 26.07
CA ALA A 201 -18.07 7.80 24.97
C ALA A 201 -17.42 8.08 23.61
N THR A 202 -17.15 9.36 23.29
CA THR A 202 -16.47 9.76 22.05
C THR A 202 -15.06 9.17 21.95
N HIS A 203 -14.33 9.09 23.07
CA HIS A 203 -12.99 8.52 23.08
C HIS A 203 -13.00 7.02 22.78
N ILE A 204 -13.94 6.29 23.36
CA ILE A 204 -14.13 4.85 23.08
C ILE A 204 -14.46 4.65 21.60
N GLU A 205 -15.47 5.35 21.07
CA GLU A 205 -15.87 5.26 19.66
C GLU A 205 -14.72 5.59 18.70
N THR A 206 -13.92 6.61 19.04
CA THR A 206 -12.74 6.99 18.27
C THR A 206 -11.68 5.90 18.28
N CYS A 207 -11.43 5.26 19.43
CA CYS A 207 -10.47 4.17 19.55
C CYS A 207 -10.92 2.92 18.76
N GLU A 208 -12.20 2.56 18.84
CA GLU A 208 -12.78 1.46 18.07
C GLU A 208 -12.66 1.70 16.56
N MET A 209 -12.95 2.92 16.10
CA MET A 209 -12.78 3.31 14.70
C MET A 209 -11.31 3.21 14.25
N PHE A 210 -10.38 3.73 15.06
CA PHE A 210 -8.95 3.64 14.78
C PHE A 210 -8.43 2.20 14.75
N GLN A 211 -8.94 1.34 15.64
CA GLN A 211 -8.63 -0.08 15.60
C GLN A 211 -9.13 -0.72 14.29
N GLN A 212 -10.38 -0.45 13.89
CA GLN A 212 -10.92 -0.96 12.62
C GLN A 212 -10.10 -0.49 11.42
N GLN A 213 -9.65 0.76 11.39
CA GLN A 213 -8.76 1.25 10.34
C GLN A 213 -7.45 0.47 10.28
N GLU A 214 -6.87 0.11 11.42
CA GLU A 214 -5.64 -0.65 11.45
C GLU A 214 -5.84 -2.10 11.01
N GLU A 215 -6.94 -2.73 11.41
CA GLU A 215 -7.32 -4.08 10.94
C GLU A 215 -7.53 -4.10 9.43
N ASP A 216 -8.29 -3.13 8.90
CA ASP A 216 -8.52 -2.98 7.46
C ASP A 216 -7.20 -2.78 6.72
N ARG A 217 -6.29 -1.94 7.24
CA ARG A 217 -4.98 -1.69 6.64
C ARG A 217 -4.16 -2.97 6.53
N ILE A 218 -4.10 -3.75 7.61
CA ILE A 218 -3.38 -5.03 7.62
C ILE A 218 -3.97 -5.97 6.58
N SER A 219 -5.30 -6.10 6.56
CA SER A 219 -6.00 -6.98 5.62
C SER A 219 -5.76 -6.59 4.16
N VAL A 220 -5.91 -5.29 3.84
CA VAL A 220 -5.73 -4.75 2.48
C VAL A 220 -4.30 -4.93 2.00
N ILE A 221 -3.29 -4.59 2.81
CA ILE A 221 -1.87 -4.75 2.41
C ILE A 221 -1.55 -6.23 2.20
N ARG A 222 -1.96 -7.10 3.15
CA ARG A 222 -1.73 -8.54 3.02
C ARG A 222 -2.36 -9.08 1.73
N ASN A 223 -3.59 -8.68 1.43
CA ASN A 223 -4.29 -9.14 0.22
C ASN A 223 -3.62 -8.62 -1.06
N ALA A 224 -3.21 -7.35 -1.10
CA ALA A 224 -2.51 -6.78 -2.24
C ALA A 224 -1.20 -7.53 -2.54
N LEU A 225 -0.41 -7.83 -1.49
CA LEU A 225 0.84 -8.60 -1.63
C LEU A 225 0.56 -10.04 -2.09
N TRP A 226 -0.47 -10.68 -1.53
CA TRP A 226 -0.87 -12.03 -1.92
C TRP A 226 -1.28 -12.10 -3.40
N VAL A 227 -2.16 -11.18 -3.84
CA VAL A 227 -2.58 -11.08 -5.25
C VAL A 227 -1.39 -10.84 -6.16
N HIS A 228 -0.46 -9.96 -5.75
CA HIS A 228 0.75 -9.71 -6.53
C HIS A 228 1.59 -10.98 -6.72
N CYS A 229 1.83 -11.76 -5.65
CA CYS A 229 2.54 -13.03 -5.75
C CYS A 229 1.83 -14.02 -6.70
N ASN A 230 0.51 -14.14 -6.61
CA ASN A 230 -0.26 -15.03 -7.49
C ASN A 230 -0.18 -14.61 -8.96
N GLN A 231 -0.18 -13.31 -9.24
CA GLN A 231 0.01 -12.79 -10.60
C GLN A 231 1.38 -13.18 -11.16
N LEU A 232 2.44 -13.12 -10.34
CA LEU A 232 3.78 -13.54 -10.75
C LEU A 232 3.86 -15.05 -11.00
N SER A 233 3.29 -15.87 -10.13
CA SER A 233 3.24 -17.32 -10.35
C SER A 233 2.47 -17.68 -11.62
N MET A 234 1.34 -17.03 -11.87
CA MET A 234 0.57 -17.20 -13.10
C MET A 234 1.36 -16.78 -14.35
N GLN A 235 2.17 -15.72 -14.25
CA GLN A 235 3.03 -15.29 -15.36
C GLN A 235 4.06 -16.37 -15.71
N CYS A 236 4.71 -16.98 -14.72
CA CYS A 236 5.67 -18.06 -14.96
C CYS A 236 5.06 -19.26 -15.68
N VAL A 237 3.82 -19.63 -15.34
CA VAL A 237 3.09 -20.72 -16.01
C VAL A 237 2.84 -20.37 -17.48
N LYS A 238 2.39 -19.15 -17.77
CA LYS A 238 2.15 -18.72 -19.14
C LYS A 238 3.43 -18.62 -19.97
N ASP A 239 4.53 -18.20 -19.36
CA ASP A 239 5.83 -18.14 -20.03
C ASP A 239 6.30 -19.57 -20.40
N ASP A 240 6.08 -20.55 -19.53
CA ASP A 240 6.38 -21.96 -19.82
C ASP A 240 5.52 -22.50 -20.97
N GLU A 241 4.21 -22.20 -20.99
CA GLU A 241 3.30 -22.55 -22.09
C GLU A 241 3.79 -21.95 -23.43
N CYS A 242 4.25 -20.70 -23.43
CA CYS A 242 4.85 -20.06 -24.61
C CYS A 242 6.10 -20.82 -25.08
N CYS A 243 7.00 -21.20 -24.17
CA CYS A 243 8.19 -21.99 -24.50
C CYS A 243 7.85 -23.39 -25.02
N GLU A 244 6.80 -24.02 -24.49
CA GLU A 244 6.31 -25.33 -24.92
C GLU A 244 5.77 -25.27 -26.37
N ASN A 245 5.00 -24.23 -26.73
CA ASN A 245 4.52 -24.03 -28.10
C ASN A 245 5.67 -23.97 -29.12
N VAL A 246 6.77 -23.29 -28.77
CA VAL A 246 7.96 -23.25 -29.63
C VAL A 246 8.60 -24.63 -29.76
N ARG A 247 8.74 -25.37 -28.65
CA ARG A 247 9.32 -26.73 -28.67
C ARG A 247 8.50 -27.67 -29.56
N GLN A 248 7.19 -27.66 -29.44
CA GLN A 248 6.29 -28.44 -30.31
C GLN A 248 6.42 -28.05 -31.78
N SER A 249 6.57 -26.75 -32.08
CA SER A 249 6.81 -26.30 -33.45
C SER A 249 8.15 -26.78 -34.00
N LEU A 250 9.20 -26.82 -33.17
CA LEU A 250 10.52 -27.33 -33.55
C LEU A 250 10.52 -28.86 -33.78
N GLU A 251 9.69 -29.62 -33.08
CA GLU A 251 9.52 -31.06 -33.32
C GLU A 251 8.97 -31.36 -34.73
N ASN A 252 8.31 -30.39 -35.37
CA ASN A 252 7.81 -30.48 -36.74
C ASN A 252 8.84 -30.12 -37.82
N CYS A 253 10.07 -29.73 -37.43
CA CYS A 253 11.16 -29.49 -38.38
C CYS A 253 11.57 -30.79 -39.08
N ASP A 254 11.63 -30.76 -40.41
CA ASP A 254 12.02 -31.90 -41.24
C ASP A 254 13.11 -31.48 -42.24
N ILE A 255 14.33 -31.94 -41.97
CA ILE A 255 15.53 -31.65 -42.76
C ILE A 255 15.39 -32.15 -44.21
N ILE A 256 14.76 -33.32 -44.41
CA ILE A 256 14.60 -33.91 -45.74
C ILE A 256 13.60 -33.08 -46.53
N LYS A 257 12.47 -32.76 -45.92
CA LYS A 257 11.44 -31.90 -46.53
C LYS A 257 11.99 -30.53 -46.89
N ASP A 258 12.76 -29.91 -46.00
CA ASP A 258 13.32 -28.57 -46.23
C ASP A 258 14.33 -28.56 -47.39
N ASN A 259 15.22 -29.56 -47.45
CA ASN A 259 16.15 -29.70 -48.58
C ASN A 259 15.42 -30.00 -49.90
N ASN A 260 14.41 -30.87 -49.88
CA ASN A 260 13.61 -31.17 -51.08
C ASN A 260 12.86 -29.92 -51.57
N ASN A 261 12.29 -29.14 -50.66
CA ASN A 261 11.63 -27.88 -50.96
C ASN A 261 12.63 -26.89 -51.62
N PHE A 262 13.84 -26.75 -51.06
CA PHE A 262 14.89 -25.94 -51.69
C PHE A 262 15.22 -26.39 -53.11
N VAL A 263 15.47 -27.69 -53.30
CA VAL A 263 15.77 -28.26 -54.61
C VAL A 263 14.63 -27.93 -55.58
N GLU A 264 13.37 -28.17 -55.20
CA GLU A 264 12.17 -27.84 -55.97
C GLU A 264 12.09 -26.38 -56.36
N MET A 265 12.34 -25.46 -55.43
CA MET A 265 12.35 -24.02 -55.69
C MET A 265 13.47 -23.58 -56.65
N LYS A 266 14.55 -24.36 -56.75
CA LYS A 266 15.75 -24.03 -57.54
C LYS A 266 16.00 -24.98 -58.71
N LYS A 267 15.07 -25.89 -59.05
CA LYS A 267 15.25 -26.81 -60.18
C LYS A 267 15.48 -26.00 -61.46
N CYS A 268 16.65 -26.19 -62.07
CA CYS A 268 16.93 -25.73 -63.42
C CYS A 268 16.48 -26.77 -64.43
N ASN A 269 16.33 -26.38 -65.71
CA ASN A 269 16.09 -27.34 -66.79
C ASN A 269 17.12 -28.49 -66.70
N PRO A 270 16.67 -29.75 -66.70
CA PRO A 270 17.50 -30.91 -66.38
C PRO A 270 18.48 -31.27 -67.50
N THR A 271 18.53 -30.50 -68.57
CA THR A 271 19.47 -30.71 -69.68
C THR A 271 20.80 -30.05 -69.30
N PRO A 272 21.82 -30.81 -68.85
CA PRO A 272 23.16 -30.26 -68.76
C PRO A 272 23.54 -29.68 -70.12
N PRO A 273 24.31 -28.56 -70.16
CA PRO A 273 24.79 -27.99 -71.41
C PRO A 273 25.43 -29.11 -72.24
N GLY A 274 24.98 -29.27 -73.50
CA GLY A 274 25.51 -30.31 -74.38
C GLY A 274 27.03 -30.23 -74.42
N LYS A 275 27.70 -31.40 -74.46
CA LYS A 275 29.16 -31.45 -74.60
C LYS A 275 29.53 -30.57 -75.79
N ALA A 276 30.29 -29.50 -75.55
CA ALA A 276 30.88 -28.72 -76.61
C ALA A 276 31.75 -29.69 -77.43
N CYS A 277 31.28 -30.09 -78.61
CA CYS A 277 32.11 -30.76 -79.57
C CYS A 277 33.15 -29.75 -80.03
N ASN A 278 34.32 -29.76 -79.38
CA ASN A 278 35.54 -29.25 -79.97
C ASN A 278 35.90 -30.19 -81.14
N ALA A 279 35.23 -30.00 -82.27
CA ALA A 279 35.88 -30.25 -83.54
C ALA A 279 36.95 -29.17 -83.65
N TYR A 280 38.19 -29.49 -83.28
CA TYR A 280 39.40 -29.24 -84.06
C TYR A 280 40.63 -29.70 -83.24
N ASN A 281 41.14 -30.85 -83.68
CA ASN A 281 42.55 -31.22 -83.82
C ASN A 281 43.38 -31.67 -82.60
N LEU A 282 43.93 -32.86 -82.82
CA LEU A 282 44.98 -33.60 -82.13
C LEU A 282 46.16 -32.71 -81.67
N SER A 283 46.66 -32.95 -80.45
CA SER A 283 47.97 -33.61 -80.23
C SER A 283 48.37 -33.68 -78.74
N ASN A 284 48.67 -34.90 -78.30
CA ASN A 284 49.67 -35.32 -77.30
C ASN A 284 49.92 -34.44 -76.06
N ASN A 285 49.56 -34.91 -74.86
CA ASN A 285 50.41 -35.71 -73.97
C ASN A 285 49.88 -35.74 -72.52
N ALA A 286 50.17 -36.86 -71.86
CA ALA A 286 49.86 -37.29 -70.50
C ALA A 286 49.91 -36.23 -69.38
N SER A 287 49.00 -36.33 -68.41
CA SER A 287 49.33 -36.79 -67.05
C SER A 287 48.08 -36.86 -66.14
N VAL A 288 48.04 -37.94 -65.36
CA VAL A 288 47.03 -38.28 -64.34
C VAL A 288 47.31 -37.48 -63.07
N GLN A 289 46.30 -36.83 -62.47
CA GLN A 289 46.25 -36.60 -61.02
C GLN A 289 44.82 -36.73 -60.48
N LYS A 290 44.66 -37.68 -59.54
CA LYS A 290 43.54 -37.79 -58.60
C LYS A 290 43.78 -36.82 -57.44
N ASN A 291 42.71 -36.23 -56.89
CA ASN A 291 42.48 -35.86 -55.47
C ASN A 291 41.20 -34.97 -55.42
N GLY A 292 40.27 -35.07 -54.46
CA GLY A 292 40.28 -35.75 -53.19
C GLY A 292 38.86 -36.01 -52.65
N SER A 293 38.81 -36.91 -51.67
CA SER A 293 37.63 -37.30 -50.90
C SER A 293 37.22 -36.20 -49.90
N ALA A 294 35.92 -35.92 -49.81
CA ALA A 294 35.36 -35.13 -48.72
C ALA A 294 35.18 -36.03 -47.47
N GLY A 295 35.91 -35.71 -46.41
CA GLY A 295 35.79 -36.37 -45.11
C GLY A 295 34.59 -35.88 -44.32
N PHE A 296 33.83 -36.82 -43.78
CA PHE A 296 32.80 -36.62 -42.76
C PHE A 296 33.50 -36.23 -41.44
N VAL A 297 33.06 -35.15 -40.77
CA VAL A 297 33.49 -34.81 -39.41
C VAL A 297 32.33 -35.06 -38.46
N GLU A 298 32.49 -36.14 -37.71
CA GLU A 298 31.73 -36.54 -36.54
C GLU A 298 32.15 -35.64 -35.36
N GLY A 299 31.22 -34.89 -34.75
CA GLY A 299 31.62 -33.97 -33.68
C GLY A 299 30.55 -33.06 -33.09
N VAL A 300 29.44 -33.61 -32.58
CA VAL A 300 28.62 -32.90 -31.57
C VAL A 300 28.08 -33.89 -30.53
N LYS A 301 28.90 -34.25 -29.55
CA LYS A 301 28.47 -34.86 -28.29
C LYS A 301 29.19 -34.19 -27.13
N LYS A 302 28.79 -32.95 -26.83
CA LYS A 302 29.08 -32.27 -25.56
C LYS A 302 28.14 -31.09 -25.38
N ARG A 303 26.91 -31.38 -24.94
CA ARG A 303 25.97 -30.44 -24.31
C ARG A 303 24.77 -31.23 -23.76
N LEU A 304 25.03 -32.05 -22.75
CA LEU A 304 23.99 -32.74 -21.96
C LEU A 304 24.28 -32.67 -20.45
N GLU A 305 25.24 -31.83 -20.03
CA GLU A 305 25.59 -31.69 -18.60
C GLU A 305 24.84 -30.54 -17.91
N ASP A 306 24.14 -29.67 -18.65
CA ASP A 306 23.37 -28.55 -18.06
C ASP A 306 21.95 -28.91 -17.58
N GLU A 307 21.34 -29.99 -18.07
CA GLU A 307 20.00 -30.43 -17.62
C GLU A 307 19.98 -30.92 -16.16
N LYS A 308 21.10 -31.47 -15.67
CA LYS A 308 21.20 -31.96 -14.29
C LYS A 308 21.35 -30.82 -13.28
N THR A 309 21.88 -29.68 -13.70
CA THR A 309 21.99 -28.49 -12.87
C THR A 309 20.63 -27.83 -12.71
N PHE A 310 19.80 -27.83 -13.76
CA PHE A 310 18.45 -27.26 -13.73
C PHE A 310 17.48 -28.03 -12.82
N ARG A 311 17.56 -29.38 -12.80
CA ARG A 311 16.73 -30.20 -11.89
C ARG A 311 17.02 -29.98 -10.40
N LYS A 312 18.26 -29.65 -10.02
CA LYS A 312 18.61 -29.33 -8.62
C LYS A 312 17.98 -28.03 -8.12
N TYR A 313 17.62 -27.09 -9.01
CA TYR A 313 16.93 -25.86 -8.62
C TYR A 313 15.41 -26.03 -8.55
N LEU A 314 14.82 -26.94 -9.34
CA LEU A 314 13.40 -27.27 -9.24
C LEU A 314 13.06 -28.04 -7.96
N ASP A 315 13.92 -28.94 -7.49
CA ASP A 315 13.69 -29.69 -6.25
C ASP A 315 13.74 -28.81 -4.99
N LEU A 316 14.41 -27.65 -5.05
CA LEU A 316 14.45 -26.68 -3.96
C LEU A 316 13.15 -25.85 -3.84
N PHE A 317 12.36 -25.78 -4.92
CA PHE A 317 11.14 -24.96 -4.98
C PHE A 317 9.86 -25.74 -4.60
N LEU A 318 9.93 -27.06 -4.49
CA LEU A 318 8.80 -27.93 -4.12
C LEU A 318 8.76 -28.28 -2.61
N ILE A 319 9.70 -27.77 -1.81
CA ILE A 319 9.82 -28.05 -0.36
C ILE A 319 9.60 -26.78 0.50
N LEU A 320 9.27 -25.62 -0.12
CA LEU A 320 8.86 -24.38 0.57
C LEU A 320 7.41 -24.03 0.25
#